data_AF-A0AAV1Q4D5-F1
#
_entry.id   AF-A0AAV1Q4D5-F1
#
_cell.length_a   1.000
_cell.length_b   1.000
_cell.length_c   1.000
_cell.angle_alpha   90.00
_cell.angle_beta   90.00
_cell.angle_gamma   90.00
#
_symmetry.space_group_name_H-M   'P 1'
#
loop_
_entity.id
_entity.type
_entity.pdbx_description
1 polymer ?
#
loop_
_entity_poly.entity_id
_entity_poly.type
_entity_poly.pdbx_seq_one_letter_code
_entity_poly.pdbx_strand_id
1 'polypeptide(L)'
;MEYRVHMGILSPGRVYEMIIDAEVDVGEVTEVKFRWNNHIFNPIKPKYGAAKVELQRGKDMQLSVFCGRGNVWENAIQSVLPCQA
;
A
#
# COMPACT_ATOMS: atom_id res chain seq x y z
N MET A 1 1.10 -6.07 10.98
CA MET A 1 0.16 -4.98 11.30
C MET A 1 -0.45 -4.51 10.01
N GLU A 2 -1.68 -4.02 10.05
CA GLU A 2 -2.37 -3.54 8.86
C GLU A 2 -3.13 -2.26 9.19
N TYR A 3 -3.04 -1.28 8.30
CA TYR A 3 -3.67 0.02 8.45
C TYR A 3 -4.48 0.35 7.20
N ARG A 4 -5.66 0.93 7.41
CA ARG A 4 -6.52 1.39 6.31
C ARG A 4 -6.09 2.80 5.90
N VAL A 5 -5.43 2.89 4.74
CA VAL A 5 -4.99 4.17 4.17
C VAL A 5 -6.15 4.96 3.57
N HIS A 6 -7.11 4.29 2.94
CA HIS A 6 -8.23 4.95 2.27
C HIS A 6 -9.52 4.13 2.39
N MET A 7 -10.65 4.83 2.43
CA MET A 7 -11.98 4.22 2.33
C MET A 7 -12.79 4.99 1.30
N GLY A 8 -13.29 4.29 0.28
CA GLY A 8 -14.07 4.87 -0.81
C GLY A 8 -13.57 4.38 -2.16
N ILE A 9 -13.82 5.17 -3.20
CA ILE A 9 -13.46 4.80 -4.58
C ILE A 9 -11.92 4.84 -4.73
N LEU A 10 -11.36 3.70 -5.13
CA LEU A 10 -9.98 3.58 -5.60
C LEU A 10 -9.91 3.98 -7.07
N SER A 11 -9.15 5.03 -7.37
CA SER A 11 -8.94 5.53 -8.73
C SER A 11 -7.48 5.29 -9.14
N PRO A 12 -7.21 4.57 -10.24
CA PRO A 12 -5.84 4.38 -10.74
C PRO A 12 -5.11 5.71 -10.94
N GLY A 13 -3.84 5.77 -10.53
CA GLY A 13 -3.01 6.99 -10.63
C GLY A 13 -3.22 8.01 -9.52
N ARG A 14 -4.18 7.80 -8.60
CA ARG A 14 -4.40 8.67 -7.45
C ARG A 14 -3.47 8.29 -6.29
N VAL A 15 -3.01 9.29 -5.55
CA VAL A 15 -2.24 9.11 -4.32
C VAL A 15 -3.20 9.20 -3.13
N TYR A 16 -2.99 8.32 -2.15
CA TYR A 16 -3.72 8.28 -0.90
C TYR A 16 -2.71 8.27 0.24
N GLU A 17 -2.90 9.14 1.22
CA GLU A 17 -1.93 9.40 2.27
C GLU A 17 -2.58 9.22 3.64
N MET A 18 -1.81 8.69 4.60
CA MET A 18 -2.22 8.63 6.00
C MET A 18 -0.99 8.74 6.90
N ILE A 19 -1.20 9.28 8.11
CA ILE A 19 -0.22 9.20 9.19
C ILE A 19 -0.63 8.05 10.09
N ILE A 20 0.32 7.18 10.43
CA ILE A 20 0.12 6.00 11.27
C ILE A 20 0.90 6.19 12.55
N ASP A 21 0.21 6.15 13.69
CA ASP A 21 0.85 5.94 14.99
C ASP A 21 1.03 4.44 15.19
N ALA A 22 2.25 3.95 14.94
CA ALA A 22 2.56 2.54 14.98
C ALA A 22 2.96 2.12 16.40
N GLU A 23 2.28 1.13 16.95
CA GLU A 23 2.56 0.61 18.30
C GLU A 23 3.96 -0.04 18.42
N VAL A 24 4.58 -0.40 17.30
CA VAL A 24 5.90 -1.07 17.25
C VAL A 24 6.78 -0.42 16.17
N ASP A 25 8.03 -0.16 16.51
CA ASP A 25 9.08 0.22 15.55
C ASP A 25 9.50 -1.00 14.73
N VAL A 26 9.15 -1.00 13.45
CA VAL A 26 9.46 -2.09 12.51
C VAL A 26 10.90 -2.04 11.99
N GLY A 27 11.71 -1.05 12.39
CA GLY A 27 13.07 -0.88 11.91
C GLY A 27 13.13 -0.53 10.42
N GLU A 28 14.16 -1.01 9.73
CA GLU A 28 14.30 -0.84 8.28
C GLU A 28 13.26 -1.67 7.54
N VAL A 29 12.38 -0.99 6.78
CA VAL A 29 11.31 -1.65 6.03
C VAL A 29 11.86 -2.12 4.70
N THR A 30 11.78 -3.43 4.47
CA THR A 30 12.26 -4.09 3.24
C THR A 30 11.12 -4.54 2.31
N GLU A 31 9.87 -4.50 2.78
CA GLU A 31 8.68 -4.87 2.01
C GLU A 31 7.45 -4.14 2.58
N VAL A 32 6.59 -3.66 1.69
CA VAL A 32 5.22 -3.24 2.04
C VAL A 32 4.23 -4.24 1.45
N LYS A 33 3.24 -4.65 2.25
CA LYS A 33 2.17 -5.54 1.80
C LYS A 33 0.90 -4.74 1.54
N PHE A 34 0.49 -4.66 0.28
CA PHE A 34 -0.75 -4.00 -0.12
C PHE A 34 -1.88 -5.03 -0.24
N ARG A 35 -3.06 -4.67 0.26
CA ARG A 35 -4.31 -5.39 -0.02
C ARG A 35 -5.45 -4.39 -0.16
N TRP A 36 -6.48 -4.79 -0.89
CA TRP A 36 -7.72 -4.03 -1.01
C TRP A 36 -8.90 -4.98 -0.93
N ASN A 37 -10.04 -4.48 -0.46
CA ASN A 37 -11.29 -5.21 -0.42
C ASN A 37 -12.43 -4.37 -0.98
N ASN A 38 -13.53 -5.02 -1.34
CA ASN A 38 -14.72 -4.37 -1.82
C ASN A 38 -15.96 -5.04 -1.23
N HIS A 39 -16.75 -4.29 -0.47
CA HIS A 39 -17.96 -4.82 0.14
C HIS A 39 -19.15 -4.90 -0.84
N ILE A 40 -19.04 -4.27 -2.01
CA ILE A 40 -20.09 -4.24 -3.02
C ILE A 40 -19.79 -5.28 -4.09
N PHE A 41 -20.71 -6.20 -4.36
CA PHE A 41 -20.57 -7.15 -5.46
C PHE A 41 -20.29 -6.40 -6.78
N ASN A 42 -19.11 -6.63 -7.36
CA ASN A 42 -18.72 -6.00 -8.62
C ASN A 42 -18.54 -7.08 -9.71
N PRO A 43 -19.42 -7.12 -10.72
CA PRO A 43 -19.37 -8.13 -11.78
C PRO A 43 -18.11 -8.05 -12.65
N ILE A 44 -17.44 -6.89 -12.70
CA ILE A 44 -16.24 -6.65 -13.50
C ILE A 44 -14.99 -7.26 -12.84
N LYS A 45 -15.08 -7.64 -11.55
CA LYS A 45 -13.97 -8.18 -10.75
C LYS A 45 -12.66 -7.40 -10.98
N PRO A 46 -12.61 -6.11 -10.58
CA PRO A 46 -11.44 -5.29 -10.84
C PRO A 46 -10.22 -5.87 -10.12
N LYS A 47 -9.03 -5.49 -10.60
CA LYS A 47 -7.76 -5.71 -9.92
C LYS A 47 -7.11 -4.38 -9.62
N TYR A 48 -6.62 -4.21 -8.41
CA TYR A 48 -5.86 -3.03 -8.01
C TYR A 48 -4.49 -3.44 -7.49
N GLY A 49 -3.55 -2.52 -7.61
CA GLY A 49 -2.22 -2.64 -7.03
C GLY A 49 -1.72 -1.27 -6.59
N ALA A 50 -0.76 -1.28 -5.68
CA ALA A 50 0.02 -0.09 -5.34
C ALA A 50 1.23 -0.05 -6.26
N ALA A 51 1.22 0.86 -7.25
CA ALA A 51 2.34 1.03 -8.16
C ALA A 51 3.57 1.61 -7.46
N LYS A 52 3.37 2.52 -6.50
CA LYS A 52 4.40 3.17 -5.70
C LYS A 52 3.89 3.38 -4.28
N VAL A 53 4.75 3.15 -3.30
CA VAL A 53 4.50 3.50 -1.89
C VAL A 53 5.69 4.31 -1.40
N GLU A 54 5.39 5.48 -0.85
CA GLU A 54 6.37 6.32 -0.14
C GLU A 54 6.11 6.18 1.36
N LEU A 55 7.11 5.71 2.09
CA LEU A 55 7.06 5.56 3.54
C LEU A 55 8.04 6.52 4.17
N GLN A 56 7.52 7.50 4.92
CA GLN A 56 8.34 8.37 5.74
C GLN A 56 8.30 7.90 7.20
N ARG A 57 9.46 7.57 7.77
CA ARG A 57 9.55 7.22 9.18
C ARG A 57 9.58 8.49 10.02
N GLY A 58 8.63 8.64 10.95
CA GLY A 58 8.49 9.86 11.75
C GLY A 58 9.69 10.19 12.65
N LYS A 59 10.38 9.17 13.19
CA LYS A 59 11.46 9.37 14.19
C LYS A 59 12.71 10.07 13.64
N ASP A 60 13.04 9.82 12.37
CA ASP A 60 14.29 10.24 11.73
C ASP A 60 14.07 10.84 10.33
N MET A 61 12.80 11.00 9.92
CA MET A 61 12.39 11.49 8.60
C MET A 61 12.91 10.68 7.41
N GLN A 62 13.38 9.43 7.64
CA GLN A 62 13.88 8.58 6.57
C GLN A 62 12.76 8.27 5.57
N LEU A 63 13.00 8.57 4.29
CA LEU A 63 12.11 8.25 3.18
C LEU A 63 12.55 6.95 2.51
N SER A 64 11.65 5.97 2.45
CA SER A 64 11.82 4.73 1.69
C SER A 64 10.78 4.65 0.58
N VAL A 65 11.21 4.27 -0.62
CA VAL A 65 10.35 4.19 -1.80
C VAL A 65 10.27 2.75 -2.30
N PHE A 66 9.04 2.26 -2.43
CA PHE A 66 8.72 0.90 -2.87
C PHE A 66 7.93 0.95 -4.19
N CYS A 67 8.22 0.02 -5.09
CA CYS A 67 7.60 -0.10 -6.41
C CYS A 67 6.90 -1.45 -6.53
N GLY A 68 5.59 -1.42 -6.74
CA GLY A 68 4.78 -2.62 -6.95
C GLY A 68 4.70 -2.99 -8.42
N ARG A 69 4.54 -4.29 -8.69
CA ARG A 69 4.37 -4.81 -10.06
C ARG A 69 2.97 -5.42 -10.21
N GLY A 70 2.28 -5.00 -11.26
CA GLY A 70 0.96 -5.51 -11.62
C GLY A 70 -0.14 -5.14 -10.61
N ASN A 71 -1.28 -5.81 -10.77
CA ASN A 71 -2.47 -5.65 -9.94
C ASN A 71 -2.90 -7.01 -9.38
N VAL A 72 -3.48 -7.00 -8.18
CA VAL A 72 -3.97 -8.21 -7.50
C VAL A 72 -5.49 -8.21 -7.39
N TRP A 73 -6.05 -9.41 -7.27
CA TRP A 73 -7.47 -9.59 -6.99
C TRP A 73 -7.83 -9.03 -5.61
N GLU A 74 -9.13 -8.89 -5.38
CA GLU A 74 -9.65 -8.53 -4.06
C GLU A 74 -9.13 -9.50 -2.99
N ASN A 75 -8.73 -8.96 -1.83
CA ASN A 75 -8.16 -9.67 -0.69
C ASN A 75 -6.83 -10.40 -0.93
N ALA A 76 -6.33 -10.48 -2.17
CA ALA A 76 -4.99 -10.97 -2.44
C ALA A 76 -3.94 -9.93 -2.00
N ILE A 77 -2.83 -10.43 -1.44
CA ILE A 77 -1.72 -9.59 -1.00
C ILE A 77 -0.78 -9.34 -2.17
N GLN A 78 -0.46 -8.08 -2.42
CA GLN A 78 0.64 -7.67 -3.28
C GLN A 78 1.87 -7.34 -2.41
N SER A 79 2.98 -8.01 -2.70
CA SER A 79 4.31 -7.61 -2.22
C SER A 79 4.80 -6.41 -3.02
N VAL A 80 5.09 -5.31 -2.34
CA VAL A 80 5.65 -4.07 -2.90
C VAL A 80 7.07 -3.94 -2.36
N LEU A 81 8.05 -4.09 -3.25
CA LEU A 81 9.47 -4.17 -2.90
C LEU A 81 10.19 -2.84 -3.13
N PRO A 82 11.38 -2.62 -2.57
CA PRO A 82 12.17 -1.43 -2.84
C PRO A 82 12.33 -1.23 -4.35
N CYS A 83 12.18 0.02 -4.80
CA CYS A 83 12.38 0.34 -6.21
C CYS A 83 13.83 -0.01 -6.61
N GLN A 84 13.98 -0.61 -7.79
CA GLN A 84 15.31 -0.78 -8.39
C GLN A 84 15.81 0.59 -8.87
N ALA A 85 17.10 0.85 -8.70
CA ALA A 85 17.77 2.03 -9.24
C ALA A 85 17.83 2.01 -10.77
#